data_AF-A0A3E4GPC6-F1
#
_entry.id   AF-A0A3E4GPC6-F1
#
_cell.length_a   1.000
_cell.length_b   1.000
_cell.length_c   1.000
_cell.angle_alpha   90.00
_cell.angle_beta   90.00
_cell.angle_gamma   90.00
#
_symmetry.space_group_name_H-M   'P 1'
#
loop_
_entity.id
_entity.type
_entity.pdbx_description
1 polymer ?
#
loop_
_entity_poly.entity_id
_entity_poly.type
_entity_poly.pdbx_seq_one_letter_code
_entity_poly.pdbx_strand_id
1 'polypeptide(L)'
;MKKIITVMLCIVLVLLFAGCGKDGDTSKVEIDYGTSSVYSKEEIDSAIEIIKKQFTSFEGCELHSLSYMPDEECNNADNIEWMNNLRTDDNKEAFTQCIAFESSFRSPEKGGGAWEANEEYTWSWWLARSEGGEWNLMTWGY
;
A
#
# COMPACT_ATOMS: atom_id res chain seq x y z
N MET A 1 14.15 -31.03 -26.87
CA MET A 1 12.72 -31.44 -26.84
C MET A 1 12.18 -31.16 -25.44
N LYS A 2 11.09 -30.39 -25.37
CA LYS A 2 10.37 -29.98 -24.16
C LYS A 2 10.01 -31.17 -23.27
N LYS A 3 10.08 -31.00 -21.94
CA LYS A 3 8.93 -31.23 -21.04
C LYS A 3 8.95 -30.20 -19.92
N ILE A 4 7.86 -29.45 -19.87
CA ILE A 4 7.52 -28.38 -18.94
C ILE A 4 7.10 -29.07 -17.65
N ILE A 5 7.70 -28.73 -16.52
CA ILE A 5 7.19 -29.15 -15.21
C ILE A 5 6.49 -27.94 -14.61
N THR A 6 5.17 -28.03 -14.63
CA THR A 6 4.19 -27.09 -14.15
C THR A 6 4.48 -26.67 -12.72
N VAL A 7 4.79 -25.38 -12.53
CA VAL A 7 4.76 -24.71 -11.23
C VAL A 7 3.28 -24.53 -10.88
N MET A 8 2.75 -25.36 -9.99
CA MET A 8 1.46 -25.12 -9.36
C MET A 8 1.75 -24.50 -7.99
N LEU A 9 2.09 -23.21 -8.01
CA LEU A 9 2.20 -22.40 -6.81
C LEU A 9 0.76 -22.05 -6.39
N CYS A 10 0.14 -22.94 -5.62
CA CYS A 10 -1.15 -22.70 -4.99
C CYS A 10 -1.01 -21.65 -3.89
N ILE A 11 -0.92 -20.37 -4.28
CA ILE A 11 -1.24 -19.25 -3.38
C ILE A 11 -2.57 -18.70 -3.85
N VAL A 12 -3.63 -19.43 -3.50
CA VAL A 12 -4.99 -18.91 -3.46
C VAL A 12 -5.40 -18.97 -2.00
N LEU A 13 -4.86 -18.04 -1.21
CA LEU A 13 -5.45 -17.65 0.07
C LEU A 13 -6.61 -16.70 -0.24
N VAL A 14 -7.65 -17.25 -0.87
CA VAL A 14 -8.98 -16.63 -0.84
C VAL A 14 -9.56 -16.99 0.52
N LEU A 15 -9.11 -16.25 1.54
CA LEU A 15 -9.75 -16.22 2.84
C LEU A 15 -11.06 -15.45 2.69
N LEU A 16 -12.09 -16.12 2.18
CA LEU A 16 -13.49 -15.71 2.34
C LEU A 16 -13.90 -16.00 3.79
N PHE A 17 -13.30 -15.31 4.74
CA PHE A 17 -13.96 -15.03 6.00
C PHE A 17 -14.78 -13.78 5.74
N ALA A 18 -16.09 -13.94 5.57
CA ALA A 18 -17.01 -12.83 5.81
C ALA A 18 -16.93 -12.53 7.30
N GLY A 19 -15.90 -11.79 7.70
CA GLY A 19 -15.76 -11.25 9.04
C GLY A 19 -16.99 -10.40 9.30
N CYS A 20 -17.67 -10.64 10.41
CA CYS A 20 -18.60 -9.65 10.97
C CYS A 20 -17.82 -8.50 11.65
N GLY A 21 -16.57 -8.29 11.27
CA GLY A 21 -15.75 -7.16 11.69
C GLY A 21 -16.23 -5.89 11.01
N LYS A 22 -16.02 -4.75 11.67
CA LYS A 22 -16.14 -3.46 10.99
C LYS A 22 -14.93 -3.32 10.06
N ASP A 23 -15.14 -2.79 8.86
CA ASP A 23 -14.04 -2.39 7.97
C ASP A 23 -13.05 -1.47 8.69
N GLY A 24 -11.82 -1.39 8.19
CA GLY A 24 -10.83 -0.44 8.69
C GLY A 24 -11.34 1.00 8.58
N ASP A 25 -11.28 1.77 9.68
CA ASP A 25 -11.76 3.15 9.73
C ASP A 25 -10.69 4.11 9.17
N THR A 26 -11.07 4.90 8.17
CA THR A 26 -10.23 5.94 7.55
C THR A 26 -10.87 7.33 7.63
N SER A 27 -11.98 7.47 8.35
CA SER A 27 -12.83 8.68 8.33
C SER A 27 -12.20 9.90 9.02
N LYS A 28 -11.23 9.68 9.90
CA LYS A 28 -10.54 10.72 10.68
C LYS A 28 -9.03 10.78 10.42
N VAL A 29 -8.56 10.17 9.33
CA VAL A 29 -7.14 10.16 9.03
C VAL A 29 -6.61 11.59 8.84
N GLU A 30 -5.54 11.91 9.55
CA GLU A 30 -4.78 13.13 9.34
C GLU A 30 -3.78 12.92 8.20
N ILE A 31 -3.79 13.83 7.23
CA ILE A 31 -2.88 13.77 6.09
C ILE A 31 -1.83 14.87 6.23
N ASP A 32 -0.57 14.46 6.33
CA ASP A 32 0.57 15.34 6.15
C ASP A 32 1.07 15.21 4.70
N TYR A 33 0.81 16.24 3.91
CA TYR A 33 1.19 16.30 2.49
C TYR A 33 2.68 16.61 2.29
N GLY A 34 3.41 17.02 3.34
CA GLY A 34 4.78 17.45 3.23
C GLY A 34 4.98 18.52 2.14
N THR A 35 6.04 18.37 1.35
CA THR A 35 6.29 19.21 0.16
C THR A 35 6.75 18.33 -0.98
N SER A 36 6.15 18.51 -2.15
CA SER A 36 6.57 17.83 -3.38
C SER A 36 6.83 18.84 -4.49
N SER A 37 7.91 18.62 -5.22
CA SER A 37 8.27 19.27 -6.47
C SER A 37 7.92 18.41 -7.69
N VAL A 38 7.66 17.11 -7.47
CA VAL A 38 7.35 16.12 -8.52
C VAL A 38 5.84 15.95 -8.70
N TYR A 39 5.07 15.96 -7.61
CA TYR A 39 3.65 15.64 -7.61
C TYR A 39 2.80 16.85 -7.22
N SER A 40 1.71 17.05 -7.96
CA SER A 40 0.61 17.92 -7.53
C SER A 40 -0.12 17.32 -6.33
N LYS A 41 -0.86 18.16 -5.60
CA LYS A 41 -1.68 17.69 -4.48
C LYS A 41 -2.71 16.65 -4.94
N GLU A 42 -3.29 16.84 -6.12
CA GLU A 42 -4.27 15.92 -6.70
C GLU A 42 -3.67 14.53 -6.98
N GLU A 43 -2.40 14.48 -7.39
CA GLU A 43 -1.70 13.21 -7.59
C GLU A 43 -1.39 12.51 -6.27
N ILE A 44 -1.01 13.26 -5.23
CA ILE A 44 -0.82 12.73 -3.87
C ILE A 44 -2.15 12.22 -3.31
N ASP A 45 -3.25 12.98 -3.48
CA ASP A 45 -4.60 12.58 -3.07
C ASP A 45 -5.01 11.27 -3.73
N SER A 46 -4.74 11.11 -5.03
CA SER A 46 -5.08 9.88 -5.75
C SER A 46 -4.34 8.64 -5.22
N ALA A 47 -3.10 8.79 -4.76
CA ALA A 47 -2.35 7.72 -4.10
C ALA A 47 -2.92 7.39 -2.70
N ILE A 48 -3.27 8.42 -1.93
CA ILE A 48 -3.90 8.27 -0.62
C ILE A 48 -5.24 7.51 -0.71
N GLU A 49 -6.05 7.78 -1.73
CA GLU A 49 -7.33 7.08 -1.89
C GLU A 49 -7.15 5.57 -2.17
N ILE A 50 -6.07 5.18 -2.84
CA ILE A 50 -5.71 3.77 -3.00
C ILE A 50 -5.33 3.15 -1.64
N ILE A 51 -4.53 3.86 -0.84
CA ILE A 51 -4.16 3.42 0.51
C ILE A 51 -5.40 3.25 1.38
N LYS A 52 -6.29 4.26 1.43
CA LYS A 52 -7.54 4.18 2.22
C LYS A 52 -8.41 3.01 1.78
N LYS A 53 -8.54 2.79 0.47
CA LYS A 53 -9.31 1.66 -0.08
C LYS A 53 -8.68 0.31 0.30
N GLN A 54 -7.35 0.20 0.32
CA GLN A 54 -6.71 -1.01 0.84
C GLN A 54 -6.93 -1.16 2.35
N PHE A 55 -6.83 -0.06 3.09
CA PHE A 55 -6.96 -0.06 4.55
C PHE A 55 -8.35 -0.50 5.03
N THR A 56 -9.42 -0.33 4.24
CA THR A 56 -10.74 -0.86 4.62
C THR A 56 -10.72 -2.38 4.84
N SER A 57 -9.80 -3.13 4.23
CA SER A 57 -9.67 -4.57 4.48
C SER A 57 -8.99 -4.90 5.82
N PHE A 58 -8.54 -3.90 6.57
CA PHE A 58 -7.87 -4.07 7.87
C PHE A 58 -8.94 -4.00 8.95
N GLU A 59 -9.77 -5.05 9.02
CA GLU A 59 -10.97 -5.08 9.85
C GLU A 59 -10.67 -4.70 11.31
N GLY A 60 -11.43 -3.73 11.82
CA GLY A 60 -11.35 -3.21 13.19
C GLY A 60 -10.14 -2.31 13.47
N CYS A 61 -9.26 -2.08 12.49
CA CYS A 61 -8.18 -1.10 12.62
C CYS A 61 -8.71 0.33 12.41
N GLU A 62 -8.01 1.31 12.98
CA GLU A 62 -8.29 2.74 12.83
C GLU A 62 -7.05 3.45 12.31
N LEU A 63 -7.10 3.98 11.08
CA LEU A 63 -6.01 4.73 10.48
C LEU A 63 -5.98 6.14 11.06
N HIS A 64 -4.90 6.47 11.77
CA HIS A 64 -4.73 7.77 12.41
C HIS A 64 -4.08 8.79 11.48
N SER A 65 -3.00 8.41 10.80
CA SER A 65 -2.28 9.33 9.93
C SER A 65 -1.69 8.69 8.68
N LEU A 66 -1.49 9.52 7.66
CA LEU A 66 -0.62 9.28 6.53
C LEU A 66 0.28 10.50 6.32
N SER A 67 1.59 10.28 6.31
CA SER A 67 2.61 11.30 6.11
C SER A 67 3.39 11.02 4.85
N TYR A 68 3.36 11.97 3.92
CA TYR A 68 4.08 11.88 2.65
C TYR A 68 5.59 11.84 2.89
N MET A 69 6.27 10.86 2.28
CA MET A 69 7.72 10.76 2.27
C MET A 69 8.31 11.71 1.21
N PRO A 70 9.38 12.48 1.49
CA PRO A 70 9.95 13.42 0.53
C PRO A 70 10.30 12.80 -0.82
N ASP A 71 10.15 13.57 -1.91
CA ASP A 71 10.41 13.11 -3.28
C ASP A 71 11.78 12.42 -3.44
N GLU A 72 12.82 12.98 -2.81
CA GLU A 72 14.19 12.47 -2.88
C GLU A 72 14.38 11.14 -2.16
N GLU A 73 13.55 10.87 -1.15
CA GLU A 73 13.55 9.63 -0.39
C GLU A 73 12.73 8.55 -1.11
N CYS A 74 11.54 8.85 -1.62
CA CYS A 74 10.69 7.83 -2.23
C CYS A 74 10.92 7.65 -3.74
N ASN A 75 11.20 8.72 -4.48
CA ASN A 75 11.26 8.76 -5.94
C ASN A 75 12.69 8.88 -6.50
N ASN A 76 13.57 7.99 -6.06
CA ASN A 76 14.94 7.86 -6.58
C ASN A 76 15.10 6.60 -7.44
N ALA A 77 16.24 6.51 -8.14
CA ALA A 77 16.51 5.43 -9.09
C ALA A 77 16.48 4.03 -8.44
N ASP A 78 17.03 3.89 -7.24
CA ASP A 78 17.10 2.61 -6.51
C ASP A 78 15.69 2.14 -6.13
N ASN A 79 14.84 3.05 -5.66
CA ASN A 79 13.45 2.74 -5.31
C ASN A 79 12.60 2.45 -6.56
N ILE A 80 12.81 3.15 -7.67
CA ILE A 80 12.12 2.84 -8.93
C ILE A 80 12.56 1.47 -9.46
N GLU A 81 13.85 1.11 -9.36
CA GLU A 81 14.33 -0.22 -9.71
C GLU A 81 13.70 -1.28 -8.81
N TRP A 82 13.67 -1.04 -7.50
CA TRP A 82 13.00 -1.92 -6.54
C TRP A 82 11.52 -2.12 -6.86
N MET A 83 10.76 -1.05 -7.12
CA MET A 83 9.35 -1.13 -7.53
C MET A 83 9.18 -1.95 -8.82
N ASN A 84 10.08 -1.79 -9.79
CA ASN A 84 10.03 -2.56 -11.03
C ASN A 84 10.33 -4.05 -10.81
N ASN A 85 11.17 -4.40 -9.83
CA ASN A 85 11.44 -5.79 -9.45
C ASN A 85 10.24 -6.47 -8.76
N LEU A 86 9.32 -5.69 -8.17
CA LEU A 86 8.09 -6.19 -7.56
C LEU A 86 6.93 -6.35 -8.55
N ARG A 87 7.09 -5.90 -9.81
CA ARG A 87 6.03 -5.97 -10.82
C ARG A 87 5.54 -7.39 -11.04
N THR A 88 4.23 -7.50 -11.23
CA THR A 88 3.57 -8.74 -11.67
C THR A 88 3.11 -8.61 -13.12
N ASP A 89 2.52 -9.67 -13.68
CA ASP A 89 1.97 -9.66 -15.05
C ASP A 89 0.87 -8.59 -15.25
N ASP A 90 0.27 -8.09 -14.18
CA ASP A 90 -0.73 -7.02 -14.21
C ASP A 90 -0.08 -5.64 -14.44
N ASN A 91 1.19 -5.47 -14.08
CA ASN A 91 1.96 -4.24 -14.27
C ASN A 91 2.83 -4.38 -15.52
N LYS A 92 2.27 -4.21 -16.72
CA LYS A 92 2.97 -4.49 -18.00
C LYS A 92 4.00 -3.46 -18.40
N GLU A 93 3.79 -2.20 -18.01
CA GLU A 93 4.71 -1.11 -18.30
C GLU A 93 5.69 -0.91 -17.15
N ALA A 94 6.90 -0.44 -17.47
CA ALA A 94 7.88 -0.11 -16.45
C ALA A 94 7.41 1.10 -15.64
N PHE A 95 7.60 1.05 -14.33
CA PHE A 95 7.33 2.20 -13.50
C PHE A 95 8.43 3.24 -13.68
N THR A 96 8.02 4.50 -13.79
CA THR A 96 8.91 5.66 -13.91
C THR A 96 8.86 6.54 -12.67
N GLN A 97 7.87 6.32 -11.81
CA GLN A 97 7.62 7.13 -10.62
C GLN A 97 7.20 6.26 -9.43
N CYS A 98 7.64 6.68 -8.25
CA CYS A 98 7.35 6.07 -6.96
C CYS A 98 6.88 7.14 -5.97
N ILE A 99 5.87 6.80 -5.16
CA ILE A 99 5.35 7.63 -4.09
C ILE A 99 5.19 6.78 -2.82
N ALA A 100 5.57 7.32 -1.66
CA ALA A 100 5.50 6.58 -0.41
C ALA A 100 4.94 7.41 0.74
N PHE A 101 4.35 6.71 1.71
CA PHE A 101 3.77 7.30 2.91
C PHE A 101 4.12 6.48 4.14
N GLU A 102 4.40 7.14 5.24
CA GLU A 102 4.40 6.54 6.57
C GLU A 102 3.01 6.68 7.19
N SER A 103 2.57 5.66 7.91
CA SER A 103 1.26 5.65 8.57
C SER A 103 1.40 5.39 10.04
N SER A 104 0.43 5.87 10.83
CA SER A 104 0.14 5.37 12.16
C SER A 104 -1.30 4.86 12.16
N PHE A 105 -1.51 3.68 12.75
CA PHE A 105 -2.83 3.14 12.93
C PHE A 105 -2.89 2.23 14.16
N ARG A 106 -4.09 2.12 14.71
CA ARG A 106 -4.38 1.24 15.83
C ARG A 106 -5.05 -0.04 15.35
N SER A 107 -4.65 -1.17 15.91
CA SER A 107 -5.31 -2.44 15.67
C SER A 107 -6.63 -2.58 16.45
N PRO A 108 -7.43 -3.64 16.21
CA PRO A 108 -8.70 -3.83 16.90
C PRO A 108 -8.53 -3.90 18.42
N GLU A 109 -9.47 -3.33 19.17
CA GLU A 109 -9.43 -3.28 20.64
C GLU A 109 -9.24 -4.65 21.32
N LYS A 110 -9.75 -5.70 20.68
CA LYS A 110 -9.68 -7.09 21.18
C LYS A 110 -8.65 -7.93 20.43
N GLY A 111 -7.91 -7.33 19.50
CA GLY A 111 -7.04 -8.02 18.57
C GLY A 111 -7.81 -8.98 17.66
N GLY A 112 -7.09 -9.96 17.11
CA GLY A 112 -7.66 -11.04 16.31
C GLY A 112 -7.05 -11.12 14.91
N GLY A 113 -7.13 -12.32 14.32
CA GLY A 113 -6.46 -12.59 13.05
C GLY A 113 -4.95 -12.43 13.20
N ALA A 114 -4.38 -11.47 12.47
CA ALA A 114 -2.95 -11.13 12.51
C ALA A 114 -2.59 -10.01 13.51
N TRP A 115 -3.57 -9.49 14.26
CA TRP A 115 -3.40 -8.29 15.07
C TRP A 115 -3.30 -8.57 16.57
N GLU A 116 -2.29 -7.96 17.19
CA GLU A 116 -2.27 -7.78 18.64
C GLU A 116 -3.39 -6.81 19.06
N ALA A 117 -3.88 -6.94 20.29
CA ALA A 117 -5.03 -6.17 20.75
C ALA A 117 -4.64 -4.73 21.12
N ASN A 118 -5.32 -3.74 20.51
CA ASN A 118 -5.17 -2.31 20.81
C ASN A 118 -3.71 -1.82 20.76
N GLU A 119 -2.95 -2.26 19.77
CA GLU A 119 -1.55 -1.90 19.57
C GLU A 119 -1.45 -0.83 18.47
N GLU A 120 -0.50 0.09 18.63
CA GLU A 120 -0.17 1.09 17.62
C GLU A 120 0.90 0.53 16.68
N TYR A 121 0.65 0.65 15.37
CA TYR A 121 1.57 0.25 14.32
C TYR A 121 1.99 1.44 13.50
N THR A 122 3.24 1.41 13.05
CA THR A 122 3.78 2.35 12.06
C THR A 122 4.21 1.59 10.81
N TRP A 123 3.52 1.79 9.70
CA TRP A 123 3.79 1.08 8.43
C TRP A 123 4.08 2.05 7.30
N SER A 124 4.94 1.62 6.39
CA SER A 124 5.18 2.29 5.12
C SER A 124 4.24 1.74 4.03
N TRP A 125 3.87 2.61 3.09
CA TRP A 125 3.02 2.30 1.94
C TRP A 125 3.73 2.77 0.68
N TRP A 126 3.94 1.87 -0.28
CA TRP A 126 4.69 2.15 -1.50
C TRP A 126 3.81 1.95 -2.72
N LEU A 127 3.69 3.00 -3.52
CA LEU A 127 2.95 2.97 -4.78
C LEU A 127 3.86 3.37 -5.94
N ALA A 128 3.60 2.79 -7.11
CA ALA A 128 4.36 3.08 -8.32
C ALA A 128 3.44 3.24 -9.53
N ARG A 129 3.87 4.04 -10.51
CA ARG A 129 3.16 4.21 -11.77
C ARG A 129 4.12 4.37 -12.93
N SER A 130 3.62 4.02 -14.12
CA SER A 130 4.25 4.31 -15.39
C SER A 130 3.93 5.76 -15.82
N GLU A 131 4.66 6.26 -16.80
CA GLU A 131 4.48 7.62 -17.33
C GLU A 131 3.03 7.85 -17.76
N GLY A 132 2.34 8.80 -17.12
CA GLY A 132 0.92 9.10 -17.40
C GLY A 132 -0.08 8.01 -16.99
N GLY A 133 0.36 6.97 -16.28
CA GLY A 133 -0.49 5.88 -15.77
C GLY A 133 -1.09 6.17 -14.39
N GLU A 134 -1.91 5.23 -13.91
CA GLU A 134 -2.48 5.27 -12.55
C GLU A 134 -1.50 4.68 -11.53
N TRP A 135 -1.65 5.09 -10.26
CA TRP A 135 -0.91 4.52 -9.15
C TRP A 135 -1.30 3.06 -8.90
N ASN A 136 -0.28 2.23 -8.62
CA ASN A 136 -0.44 0.84 -8.23
C ASN A 136 0.12 0.69 -6.82
N LEU A 137 -0.66 0.12 -5.90
CA LEU A 137 -0.15 -0.24 -4.58
C LEU A 137 0.77 -1.44 -4.72
N MET A 138 2.05 -1.25 -4.46
CA MET A 138 3.09 -2.25 -4.69
C MET A 138 3.38 -3.08 -3.45
N THR A 139 3.51 -2.42 -2.30
CA THR A 139 3.76 -3.08 -1.02
C THR A 139 3.39 -2.17 0.15
N TRP A 140 3.14 -2.77 1.30
CA TRP A 140 2.88 -2.06 2.55
C TRP A 140 3.31 -2.94 3.74
N GLY A 141 3.72 -2.30 4.84
CA GLY A 141 4.15 -3.01 6.03
C GLY A 141 5.32 -2.33 6.75
N TYR A 142 5.91 -3.09 7.68
CA TYR A 142 7.13 -2.72 8.42
C TYR A 142 8.39 -3.11 7.65
#